data_AF-A0AAN2P6S5-F1
#
_entry.id   AF-A0AAN2P6S5-F1
#
_cell.length_a   1.000
_cell.length_b   1.000
_cell.length_c   1.000
_cell.angle_alpha   90.00
_cell.angle_beta   90.00
_cell.angle_gamma   90.00
#
_symmetry.space_group_name_H-M   'P 1'
#
loop_
_entity.id
_entity.type
_entity.pdbx_description
1 polymer ?
#
loop_
_entity_poly.entity_id
_entity_poly.type
_entity_poly.pdbx_seq_one_letter_code
_entity_poly.pdbx_strand_id
1 'polypeptide(L)' 'MAADRDLVNFSEEHELNYCLRSAGKRQTQANRDTLVDLGNQVKEVLDKRVLTQGEVRGAIQNHGDLFE' A
#
# COMPACT_ATOMS: atom_id res chain seq x y z
N MET A 1 13.08 4.35 14.12
CA MET A 1 13.28 3.31 13.10
C MET A 1 11.99 2.51 13.02
N ALA A 2 11.39 2.36 11.84
CA ALA A 2 10.31 1.38 11.67
C ALA A 2 10.89 -0.01 11.95
N ALA A 3 10.15 -0.87 12.67
CA ALA A 3 10.56 -2.26 12.79
C ALA A 3 10.24 -2.99 11.48
N ASP A 4 10.96 -4.07 11.15
CA ASP A 4 10.69 -4.83 9.91
C ASP A 4 9.23 -5.28 9.79
N ARG A 5 8.56 -5.52 10.93
CA ARG A 5 7.14 -5.85 11.01
C ARG A 5 6.19 -4.77 10.48
N ASP A 6 6.67 -3.53 10.39
CA ASP A 6 5.89 -2.36 9.99
C ASP A 6 6.03 -2.09 8.49
N LEU A 7 6.95 -2.75 7.79
CA LEU A 7 7.21 -2.57 6.37
C LEU A 7 6.25 -3.42 5.53
N VAL A 8 5.84 -2.90 4.37
CA VAL A 8 4.96 -3.61 3.44
C VAL A 8 5.79 -4.28 2.36
N ASN A 9 5.60 -5.60 2.21
CA ASN A 9 6.12 -6.33 1.06
C ASN A 9 5.08 -6.31 -0.08
N PHE A 10 5.35 -5.52 -1.11
CA PHE A 10 4.46 -5.38 -2.27
C PHE A 10 4.44 -6.61 -3.20
N SER A 11 5.35 -7.57 -3.01
CA SER A 11 5.34 -8.84 -3.75
C SER A 11 4.46 -9.91 -3.08
N GLU A 12 3.97 -9.64 -1.87
CA GLU A 12 3.16 -10.58 -1.10
C GLU A 12 1.68 -10.19 -1.14
N GLU A 13 0.84 -11.01 -1.79
CA GLU A 13 -0.59 -10.70 -1.93
C GLU A 13 -1.31 -10.55 -0.59
N HIS A 14 -0.90 -11.30 0.43
CA HIS A 14 -1.51 -11.25 1.75
C HIS A 14 -1.21 -9.92 2.48
N GLU A 15 -0.05 -9.31 2.26
CA GLU A 15 0.31 -7.98 2.75
C GLU A 15 -0.51 -6.89 2.04
N LEU A 16 -0.68 -7.00 0.72
CA LEU A 16 -1.52 -6.09 -0.06
C LEU A 16 -2.98 -6.18 0.40
N ASN A 17 -3.49 -7.40 0.58
CA ASN A 17 -4.85 -7.62 1.06
C ASN A 17 -5.05 -7.08 2.47
N TYR A 18 -4.05 -7.20 3.35
CA TYR A 18 -4.07 -6.59 4.68
C TYR A 18 -4.14 -5.06 4.60
N CYS A 19 -3.32 -4.43 3.75
CA CYS A 19 -3.34 -2.98 3.53
C CYS A 19 -4.70 -2.51 3.02
N LEU A 20 -5.25 -3.16 1.98
CA LEU A 20 -6.56 -2.86 1.42
C LEU A 20 -7.67 -3.00 2.47
N ARG A 21 -7.68 -4.12 3.22
CA ARG A 21 -8.65 -4.36 4.29
C ARG A 21 -8.56 -3.30 5.38
N SER A 22 -7.34 -2.94 5.80
CA SER A 22 -7.13 -1.91 6.84
C SER A 22 -7.58 -0.51 6.40
N ALA A 23 -7.59 -0.26 5.09
CA ALA A 23 -8.09 0.96 4.48
C ALA A 23 -9.58 0.89 4.09
N GLY A 24 -10.27 -0.23 4.36
CA GLY A 24 -11.68 -0.42 4.03
C GLY A 24 -11.96 -0.68 2.54
N LYS A 25 -10.94 -1.07 1.77
CA LYS A 25 -11.03 -1.37 0.33
C LYS A 25 -11.22 -2.85 0.07
N ARG A 26 -11.78 -3.18 -1.10
CA ARG A 26 -11.98 -4.57 -1.53
C ARG A 26 -10.63 -5.22 -1.89
N GLN A 27 -10.50 -6.52 -1.67
CA GLN A 27 -9.28 -7.29 -1.92
C GLN A 27 -9.32 -7.93 -3.32
N THR A 28 -9.61 -7.12 -4.34
CA THR A 28 -9.64 -7.55 -5.75
C THR A 28 -8.24 -7.52 -6.35
N GLN A 29 -8.04 -8.24 -7.46
CA GLN A 29 -6.77 -8.15 -8.21
C GLN A 29 -6.50 -6.72 -8.67
N ALA A 30 -7.52 -6.05 -9.20
CA ALA A 30 -7.42 -4.65 -9.64
C ALA A 30 -6.92 -3.74 -8.50
N ASN A 31 -7.51 -3.83 -7.30
CA ASN A 31 -7.08 -3.03 -6.16
C ASN A 31 -5.66 -3.39 -5.69
N ARG A 32 -5.21 -4.64 -5.83
CA ARG A 32 -3.82 -5.04 -5.56
C ARG A 32 -2.85 -4.40 -6.56
N ASP A 33 -3.18 -4.46 -7.85
CA ASP A 33 -2.36 -3.87 -8.91
C ASP A 33 -2.25 -2.35 -8.73
N THR A 34 -3.39 -1.68 -8.49
CA THR A 34 -3.43 -0.24 -8.16
C THR A 34 -2.59 0.08 -6.92
N LEU A 35 -2.60 -0.79 -5.90
CA LEU A 35 -1.81 -0.58 -4.69
C LEU A 35 -0.30 -0.67 -4.96
N VAL A 36 0.12 -1.58 -5.84
CA VAL A 36 1.54 -1.70 -6.25
C VAL A 36 1.98 -0.45 -7.00
N ASP A 37 1.18 0.03 -7.96
CA ASP A 37 1.49 1.23 -8.73
C ASP A 37 1.53 2.48 -7.85
N LEU A 38 0.55 2.63 -6.95
CA LEU A 38 0.54 3.70 -5.97
C LEU A 38 1.76 3.61 -5.03
N GLY A 39 2.10 2.41 -4.56
CA GLY A 39 3.25 2.17 -3.72
C GLY A 39 4.57 2.58 -4.38
N ASN A 40 4.72 2.35 -5.69
CA ASN A 40 5.90 2.79 -6.45
C ASN A 40 5.95 4.32 -6.56
N GLN A 41 4.84 4.98 -6.86
CA GLN A 41 4.78 6.44 -6.90
C GLN A 41 5.13 7.07 -5.54
N VAL A 42 4.59 6.52 -4.44
CA VAL A 42 4.87 7.03 -3.09
C VAL A 42 6.34 6.82 -2.70
N LYS A 43 6.95 5.71 -3.11
CA LYS A 43 8.40 5.48 -2.92
C LYS A 43 9.24 6.54 -3.63
N GLU A 44 8.90 6.89 -4.86
CA GLU A 44 9.59 7.93 -5.62
C GLU A 44 9.43 9.31 -4.99
N VAL A 45 8.20 9.67 -4.59
CA VAL A 45 7.92 10.97 -3.95
C VAL A 45 8.62 11.14 -2.61
N LEU A 46 8.68 10.06 -1.80
CA LEU A 46 9.31 10.09 -0.49
C LEU A 46 10.81 9.80 -0.52
N ASP A 47 11.37 9.48 -1.69
CA ASP A 47 12.75 8.99 -1.87
C ASP A 47 13.07 7.80 -0.94
N LYS A 48 12.18 6.80 -0.93
CA LYS A 48 12.26 5.60 -0.07
C LYS A 48 12.25 4.31 -0.87
N ARG A 49 13.03 3.33 -0.42
CA ARG A 49 13.02 1.97 -0.99
C ARG A 49 11.87 1.11 -0.48
N VAL A 50 11.46 1.33 0.77
CA VAL A 50 10.42 0.57 1.47
C VAL A 50 9.42 1.53 2.09
N LEU A 51 8.16 1.11 2.16
CA LEU A 51 7.09 1.87 2.79
C LEU A 51 6.58 1.11 4.01
N THR A 52 6.18 1.87 5.02
CA THR A 52 5.48 1.33 6.18
C THR A 52 3.99 1.14 5.89
N GLN A 53 3.34 0.24 6.62
CA GLN A 53 1.89 0.03 6.55
C GLN A 53 1.11 1.34 6.75
N GLY A 54 1.60 2.23 7.61
CA GLY A 54 1.00 3.55 7.84
C GLY A 54 1.09 4.48 6.62
N GLU A 55 2.23 4.51 5.94
CA GLU A 55 2.40 5.29 4.71
C GLU A 55 1.54 4.76 3.58
N VAL A 56 1.49 3.43 3.42
CA VAL A 56 0.65 2.78 2.42
C VAL A 56 -0.83 3.06 2.70
N ARG A 57 -1.29 2.90 3.95
CA ARG A 57 -2.67 3.22 4.33
C ARG A 57 -3.01 4.69 4.09
N GLY A 58 -2.11 5.61 4.45
CA GLY A 58 -2.29 7.04 4.20
C GLY A 58 -2.41 7.35 2.71
N ALA A 59 -1.59 6.70 1.88
CA ALA A 59 -1.67 6.83 0.43
C ALA A 59 -3.00 6.32 -0.12
N ILE A 60 -3.48 5.14 0.33
CA ILE A 60 -4.79 4.60 -0.08
C ILE A 60 -5.93 5.56 0.31
N GLN A 61 -5.85 6.19 1.48
CA GLN A 61 -6.87 7.15 1.93
C GLN A 61 -6.86 8.44 1.09
N ASN A 62 -5.67 8.94 0.74
CA ASN A 62 -5.53 10.14 -0.09
C ASN A 62 -5.94 9.90 -1.55
N HIS A 63 -5.76 8.68 -2.06
CA HIS A 63 -6.10 8.27 -3.42
C HIS A 63 -7.26 7.28 -3.45
N GLY A 64 -8.23 7.46 -2.55
CA GLY A 64 -9.34 6.53 -2.38
C GLY A 64 -10.21 6.38 -3.64
N ASP A 65 -10.15 7.35 -4.55
CA ASP A 65 -10.79 7.35 -5.88
C ASP A 65 -10.19 6.32 -6.85
N LEU A 66 -8.94 5.88 -6.64
CA LEU A 66 -8.30 4.86 -7.47
C LEU A 66 -8.77 3.42 -7.15
N PHE A 67 -9.48 3.22 -6.02
CA PHE A 67 -9.82 1.89 -5.49
C PHE A 67 -11.34 1.68 -5.38
N GLU A 68 -11.80 0.53 -5.87
CA GLU A 68 -13.20 0.07 -5.86
C GLU A 68 -13.67 -0.54 -4.52
#